data_AF-A0A2V8L8P2-F1
#
_entry.id   AF-A0A2V8L8P2-F1
#
_cell.length_a   1.000
_cell.length_b   1.000
_cell.length_c   1.000
_cell.angle_alpha   90.00
_cell.angle_beta   90.00
_cell.angle_gamma   90.00
#
_symmetry.space_group_name_H-M   'P 1'
#
loop_
_entity.id
_entity.type
_entity.pdbx_description
1 polymer ?
#
loop_
_entity_poly.entity_id
_entity_poly.type
_entity_poly.pdbx_seq_one_letter_code
_entity_poly.pdbx_strand_id
1 'polypeptide(L)'
;QESLIAPPRLEDWNRMNRTFDAIAGSYAENVTDTSGEEPERLAGRRVSPRYFDVFNTKTVIGRTFTADEEVFGGPPAAVISYDFWE
;
A
#
# COMPACT_ATOMS: atom_id res chain seq x y z
N GLN A 1 13.76 -14.56 -5.64
CA GLN A 1 13.28 -13.64 -6.68
C GLN A 1 11.90 -13.18 -6.25
N GLU A 2 11.71 -11.89 -5.97
CA GLU A 2 10.37 -11.33 -5.85
C GLU A 2 9.78 -11.28 -7.26
N SER A 3 8.78 -12.12 -7.53
CA SER A 3 8.02 -12.02 -8.77
C SER A 3 6.99 -10.92 -8.59
N LEU A 4 7.14 -9.81 -9.31
CA LEU A 4 6.13 -8.76 -9.33
C LEU A 4 4.88 -9.31 -10.02
N ILE A 5 3.75 -9.26 -9.31
CA ILE A 5 2.45 -9.64 -9.83
C ILE A 5 1.74 -8.39 -10.34
N ALA A 6 1.23 -8.44 -11.57
CA ALA A 6 0.45 -7.35 -12.12
C ALA A 6 -0.83 -7.11 -11.27
N PRO A 7 -1.20 -5.87 -10.94
CA PRO A 7 -2.38 -5.59 -10.12
C PRO A 7 -3.68 -6.27 -10.58
N PRO A 8 -4.02 -6.32 -11.88
CA PRO A 8 -5.21 -7.03 -12.34
C PRO A 8 -5.22 -8.53 -12.02
N ARG A 9 -4.04 -9.16 -11.95
CA ARG A 9 -3.93 -10.58 -11.61
C ARG A 9 -4.17 -10.83 -10.13
N LEU A 10 -3.76 -9.90 -9.27
CA LEU A 10 -4.07 -9.94 -7.85
C LEU A 10 -5.57 -9.75 -7.60
N GLU A 11 -6.22 -8.88 -8.37
CA GLU A 11 -7.68 -8.70 -8.33
C GLU A 11 -8.42 -9.96 -8.80
N ASP A 12 -7.97 -10.59 -9.88
CA ASP A 12 -8.54 -11.87 -10.34
C ASP A 12 -8.47 -12.95 -9.26
N TRP A 13 -7.36 -13.02 -8.51
CA TRP A 13 -7.23 -13.94 -7.39
C TRP A 13 -8.19 -13.61 -6.25
N ASN A 14 -8.37 -12.35 -5.89
CA ASN A 14 -9.37 -11.93 -4.91
C ASN A 14 -10.79 -12.32 -5.36
N ARG A 15 -11.14 -12.11 -6.63
CA ARG A 15 -12.46 -12.47 -7.19
C ARG A 15 -12.72 -13.97 -7.15
N MET A 16 -11.68 -14.79 -7.35
CA MET A 16 -11.78 -16.25 -7.31
C MET A 16 -11.68 -16.84 -5.89
N ASN A 17 -11.13 -16.08 -4.95
CA ASN A 17 -10.89 -16.52 -3.58
C ASN A 17 -12.21 -16.71 -2.82
N ARG A 18 -12.28 -17.80 -2.05
CA ARG A 18 -13.43 -18.15 -1.19
C ARG A 18 -13.01 -18.53 0.24
N THR A 19 -11.73 -18.41 0.55
CA THR A 19 -11.15 -18.96 1.79
C THR A 19 -10.53 -17.87 2.66
N PHE A 20 -9.81 -16.93 2.05
CA PHE A 20 -9.17 -15.82 2.76
C PHE A 20 -10.08 -14.59 2.75
N ASP A 21 -9.92 -13.71 3.74
CA ASP A 21 -10.65 -12.43 3.74
C ASP A 21 -10.16 -11.50 2.62
N ALA A 22 -8.85 -11.50 2.36
CA ALA A 22 -8.23 -10.72 1.30
C ALA A 22 -6.89 -11.32 0.84
N ILE A 23 -6.50 -11.01 -0.39
CA ILE A 23 -5.16 -11.27 -0.94
C ILE A 23 -4.57 -9.91 -1.34
N ALA A 24 -3.38 -9.61 -0.86
CA ALA A 24 -2.70 -8.34 -1.12
C ALA A 24 -1.27 -8.56 -1.65
N GLY A 25 -0.82 -7.61 -2.47
CA GLY A 25 0.55 -7.53 -2.95
C GLY A 25 1.28 -6.40 -2.24
N SER A 26 2.56 -6.61 -1.95
CA SER A 26 3.44 -5.55 -1.45
C SER A 26 4.87 -5.75 -1.91
N TYR A 27 5.60 -4.67 -2.12
CA TYR A 27 7.06 -4.72 -2.27
C TYR A 27 7.70 -3.53 -1.56
N ALA A 28 8.93 -3.74 -1.10
CA ALA A 28 9.71 -2.70 -0.45
C ALA A 28 10.12 -1.62 -1.44
N GLU A 29 10.07 -0.37 -1.01
CA GLU A 29 10.56 0.79 -1.75
C GLU A 29 11.44 1.63 -0.83
N ASN A 30 12.46 2.26 -1.42
CA ASN A 30 13.21 3.29 -0.72
C ASN A 30 12.59 4.63 -1.06
N VAL A 31 12.13 5.34 -0.02
CA VAL A 31 11.55 6.67 -0.18
C VAL A 31 12.54 7.68 0.40
N THR A 32 12.75 8.78 -0.30
CA THR A 32 13.49 9.92 0.25
C THR A 32 12.48 11.02 0.52
N ASP A 33 12.30 11.37 1.79
CA ASP A 33 11.56 12.57 2.16
C ASP A 33 12.49 13.78 2.02
N THR A 34 12.02 14.80 1.32
CA THR A 34 12.73 16.06 1.08
C THR A 34 11.93 17.26 1.60
N SER A 35 10.96 17.02 2.49
CA SER A 35 10.10 18.06 3.05
C SER A 35 10.80 18.88 4.16
N GLY A 36 11.80 18.31 4.81
CA GLY A 36 12.62 18.95 5.85
C GLY A 36 13.86 19.69 5.33
N GLU A 37 14.70 20.17 6.24
CA GLU A 37 15.96 20.87 5.91
C GLU A 37 17.00 19.94 5.27
N GLU A 38 17.06 18.69 5.73
CA GLU A 38 17.93 17.65 5.20
C GLU A 38 17.09 16.47 4.69
N PRO A 39 17.46 15.85 3.54
CA PRO A 39 16.75 14.67 3.05
C PRO A 39 16.85 13.48 3.99
N GLU A 40 15.72 12.87 4.31
CA GLU A 40 15.64 11.67 5.14
C GLU A 40 15.33 10.44 4.27
N ARG A 41 16.03 9.33 4.54
CA ARG A 41 15.76 8.06 3.87
C ARG A 41 14.79 7.22 4.71
N LEU A 42 13.61 6.98 4.16
CA LEU A 42 12.54 6.23 4.78
C LEU A 42 12.40 4.84 4.14
N ALA A 43 12.04 3.86 4.97
CA ALA A 43 11.61 2.54 4.50
C ALA A 43 10.14 2.62 4.09
N GLY A 44 9.87 2.49 2.79
CA GLY A 44 8.52 2.50 2.22
C GLY A 44 8.06 1.12 1.76
N ARG A 45 6.75 1.01 1.51
CA ARG A 45 6.16 -0.13 0.79
C ARG A 45 5.12 0.38 -0.19
N ARG A 46 5.17 -0.12 -1.43
CA ARG A 46 4.03 -0.07 -2.33
C ARG A 46 3.15 -1.27 -2.09
N VAL A 47 1.86 -1.02 -2.01
CA VAL A 47 0.89 -2.02 -1.61
C VAL A 47 -0.38 -1.90 -2.46
N SER A 48 -1.05 -3.02 -2.71
CA SER A 48 -2.40 -3.04 -3.28
C SER A 48 -3.43 -2.50 -2.26
N PRO A 49 -4.61 -2.02 -2.69
CA PRO A 49 -5.60 -1.40 -1.80
C PRO A 49 -6.00 -2.23 -0.57
N ARG A 50 -6.12 -3.55 -0.71
CA ARG A 50 -6.52 -4.47 0.39
C ARG A 50 -5.40 -4.85 1.36
N TYR A 51 -4.24 -4.19 1.29
CA TYR A 51 -3.10 -4.54 2.16
C TYR A 51 -3.43 -4.42 3.64
N PHE A 52 -4.12 -3.36 4.05
CA PHE A 52 -4.48 -3.14 5.45
C PHE A 52 -5.57 -4.11 5.92
N ASP A 53 -6.44 -4.58 5.02
CA ASP A 53 -7.48 -5.57 5.32
C ASP A 53 -6.86 -6.92 5.72
N VAL A 54 -5.76 -7.33 5.06
CA VAL A 54 -5.03 -8.58 5.38
C VAL A 54 -4.51 -8.58 6.82
N PHE A 55 -4.06 -7.42 7.33
CA PHE A 55 -3.56 -7.28 8.70
C PHE A 55 -4.63 -6.84 9.70
N ASN A 56 -5.86 -6.60 9.23
CA ASN A 56 -6.94 -6.00 10.00
C ASN A 56 -6.51 -4.70 10.73
N THR A 57 -5.67 -3.91 10.06
CA THR A 57 -5.11 -2.67 10.61
C THR A 57 -6.03 -1.50 10.28
N LYS A 58 -6.46 -0.76 11.30
CA LYS A 58 -7.28 0.45 11.14
C LYS A 58 -6.43 1.70 11.24
N THR A 59 -6.75 2.70 10.44
CA THR A 59 -6.14 4.04 10.53
C THR A 59 -6.66 4.78 11.76
N VAL A 60 -5.77 5.46 12.49
CA VAL A 60 -6.14 6.31 13.62
C VAL A 60 -6.82 7.60 13.13
N ILE A 61 -6.34 8.15 12.02
CA ILE A 61 -6.88 9.34 11.36
C ILE A 61 -6.99 9.06 9.86
N GLY A 62 -8.06 9.53 9.21
CA GLY A 62 -8.24 9.42 7.76
C GLY A 62 -8.68 8.03 7.29
N ARG A 63 -8.18 7.61 6.12
CA ARG A 63 -8.53 6.35 5.45
C ARG A 63 -7.29 5.67 4.86
N THR A 64 -7.43 4.39 4.53
CA THR A 64 -6.48 3.65 3.69
C THR A 64 -6.76 3.88 2.19
N PHE A 65 -6.07 3.12 1.35
CA PHE A 65 -6.24 3.13 -0.11
C PHE A 65 -7.60 2.56 -0.56
N THR A 66 -8.07 3.04 -1.70
CA THR A 66 -9.24 2.54 -2.44
C THR A 66 -8.82 2.05 -3.83
N ALA A 67 -9.78 1.53 -4.60
CA ALA A 67 -9.52 1.09 -5.96
C ALA A 67 -9.12 2.25 -6.90
N ASP A 68 -9.51 3.49 -6.58
CA ASP A 68 -9.21 4.65 -7.42
C ASP A 68 -7.70 4.96 -7.45
N GLU A 69 -6.94 4.58 -6.42
CA GLU A 69 -5.49 4.76 -6.39
C GLU A 69 -4.71 3.65 -7.11
N GLU A 70 -5.30 2.48 -7.38
CA GLU A 70 -4.64 1.35 -8.07
C GLU A 70 -4.83 1.40 -9.60
N VAL A 71 -4.95 2.59 -10.17
CA VAL A 71 -5.04 2.81 -11.62
C VAL A 71 -3.91 3.68 -12.11
N PHE A 72 -3.54 3.52 -13.38
CA PHE A 72 -2.53 4.35 -14.02
C PHE A 72 -2.95 5.83 -14.00
N GLY A 73 -2.15 6.68 -13.36
CA GLY A 73 -2.46 8.11 -13.20
C GLY A 73 -3.57 8.41 -12.17
N GLY A 74 -3.92 7.44 -11.32
CA GLY A 74 -4.83 7.66 -10.19
C GLY A 74 -4.32 8.72 -9.21
N PRO A 75 -5.19 9.24 -8.33
CA PRO A 75 -4.81 10.25 -7.36
C PRO A 75 -3.67 9.74 -6.46
N PRO A 76 -2.65 10.57 -6.18
CA PRO A 76 -1.58 10.18 -5.29
C PRO A 76 -2.11 10.08 -3.86
N ALA A 77 -1.78 8.99 -3.17
CA ALA A 77 -2.06 8.80 -1.76
C ALA A 77 -0.89 8.07 -1.07
N ALA A 78 -0.74 8.32 0.22
CA ALA A 78 0.19 7.60 1.09
C ALA A 78 -0.45 7.40 2.47
N VAL A 79 -0.09 6.30 3.13
CA VAL A 79 -0.39 6.08 4.55
C VAL A 79 0.94 6.12 5.28
N ILE A 80 1.07 7.01 6.25
CA ILE A 80 2.27 7.16 7.07
C ILE A 80 2.09 6.46 8.42
N SER A 81 3.17 5.89 8.95
CA SER A 81 3.18 5.31 10.29
C SER A 81 3.02 6.39 11.35
N TYR A 82 2.42 6.02 12.49
CA TYR A 82 2.27 6.93 13.63
C TYR A 82 3.61 7.51 14.09
N ASP A 83 4.63 6.65 14.26
CA ASP A 83 5.99 7.06 14.69
C ASP A 83 6.71 8.00 13.72
N PHE A 84 6.26 8.09 12.46
CA PHE A 84 6.81 9.06 11.50
C PHE A 84 5.99 10.36 11.48
N TRP A 85 4.74 10.29 11.92
CA TRP A 85 3.82 11.42 11.93
C TRP A 85 3.94 12.27 13.21
N GLU A 86 4.20 11.63 14.36
CA GLU A 86 4.42 12.27 15.67
C GLU A 86 5.87 12.72 15.85
#